data_AF-A0A2T7X7A8-F1
#
_entry.id   AF-A0A2T7X7A8-F1
#
_cell.length_a   1.000
_cell.length_b   1.000
_cell.length_c   1.000
_cell.angle_alpha   90.00
_cell.angle_beta   90.00
_cell.angle_gamma   90.00
#
_symmetry.space_group_name_H-M   'P 1'
#
loop_
_entity.id
_entity.type
_entity.pdbx_description
1 polymer ?
#
loop_
_entity_poly.entity_id
_entity_poly.type
_entity_poly.pdbx_seq_one_letter_code
_entity_poly.pdbx_strand_id
1 'polypeptide(L)'
;MKAVHAGAVAVLLAASALVACAPLTPDPASAPSASPSSPPTATASAPPTSNVLTVSIPRDENLVGELPAMRGSAQAGPFDNPTGRVALYIRCVGEGDVVVEIIGAAAVTQACQGDPDDPGSRNMLDVGANEDIVITGSAESTALWTVAVTSIPNS
;
A
#
# COMPACT_ATOMS: atom_id res chain seq x y z
N MET A 1 30.57 -44.09 1.71
CA MET A 1 30.63 -43.01 2.72
C MET A 1 29.19 -42.56 2.97
N LYS A 2 28.55 -43.12 4.00
CA LYS A 2 28.23 -42.49 5.30
C LYS A 2 27.20 -41.33 5.19
N ALA A 3 25.94 -41.73 5.40
CA ALA A 3 24.82 -41.10 6.10
C ALA A 3 24.65 -39.57 6.11
N VAL A 4 23.43 -39.13 5.80
CA VAL A 4 22.76 -38.06 6.55
C VAL A 4 21.31 -38.48 6.81
N HIS A 5 20.99 -38.68 8.09
CA HIS A 5 19.64 -38.78 8.62
C HIS A 5 19.02 -37.38 8.66
N ALA A 6 17.79 -37.21 8.18
CA ALA A 6 16.98 -36.03 8.46
C ALA A 6 15.82 -36.46 9.36
N GLY A 7 15.86 -35.98 10.60
CA GLY A 7 14.92 -36.31 11.67
C GLY A 7 13.67 -35.44 11.65
N ALA A 8 12.58 -36.09 12.06
CA ALA A 8 11.38 -35.62 12.77
C ALA A 8 11.04 -34.12 12.81
N VAL A 9 9.83 -33.79 12.34
CA VAL A 9 9.05 -32.65 12.84
C VAL A 9 7.86 -33.21 13.62
N ALA A 10 7.85 -32.93 14.92
CA ALA A 10 6.79 -33.29 15.85
C ALA A 10 5.60 -32.32 15.70
N VAL A 11 4.41 -32.88 15.55
CA VAL A 11 3.13 -32.17 15.60
C VAL A 11 2.76 -31.99 17.08
N LEU A 12 2.63 -30.75 17.53
CA LEU A 12 2.09 -30.44 18.86
C LEU A 12 0.67 -29.88 18.70
N LEU A 13 -0.29 -30.72 19.09
CA LEU A 13 -1.67 -30.38 19.43
C LEU A 13 -1.69 -29.53 20.70
N ALA A 14 -2.53 -28.49 20.73
CA ALA A 14 -3.00 -27.90 21.98
C ALA A 14 -4.49 -27.59 21.87
N ALA A 15 -5.22 -28.05 22.88
CA ALA A 15 -6.66 -28.20 22.94
C ALA A 15 -7.41 -26.95 23.44
N SER A 16 -8.70 -26.96 23.14
CA SER A 16 -9.74 -26.00 23.43
C SER A 16 -9.96 -25.74 24.93
N ALA A 17 -10.34 -24.50 25.27
CA ALA A 17 -11.06 -24.19 26.51
C ALA A 17 -12.37 -23.46 26.18
N LEU A 18 -13.49 -24.11 26.51
CA LEU A 18 -14.84 -23.53 26.59
C LEU A 18 -14.95 -22.70 27.87
N VAL A 19 -15.50 -21.48 27.78
CA VAL A 19 -16.10 -20.79 28.94
C VAL A 19 -17.45 -20.19 28.52
N ALA A 20 -18.36 -20.30 29.47
CA ALA A 20 -19.80 -20.26 29.39
C ALA A 20 -20.42 -18.89 29.09
N CYS A 21 -21.68 -18.99 28.65
CA CYS A 21 -22.68 -17.98 28.40
C CYS A 21 -23.10 -17.25 29.70
N ALA A 22 -23.39 -15.95 29.61
CA ALA A 22 -24.39 -15.29 30.44
C ALA A 22 -25.07 -14.15 29.65
N PRO A 23 -26.40 -14.19 29.45
CA PRO A 23 -27.15 -13.08 28.86
C PRO A 23 -27.42 -12.00 29.92
N LEU A 24 -27.09 -10.75 29.61
CA LEU A 24 -27.55 -9.60 30.39
C LEU A 24 -28.89 -9.12 29.82
N THR A 25 -29.89 -9.24 30.68
CA THR A 25 -31.28 -8.77 30.60
C THR A 25 -31.39 -7.32 30.09
N PRO A 26 -32.32 -7.00 29.17
CA PRO A 26 -32.69 -5.63 28.89
C PRO A 26 -33.75 -5.18 29.92
N ASP A 27 -33.45 -4.16 30.73
CA ASP A 27 -34.46 -3.45 31.52
C ASP A 27 -34.75 -2.06 30.90
N PRO A 28 -36.02 -1.62 30.83
CA PRO A 28 -36.44 -0.58 29.91
C PRO A 28 -36.41 0.84 30.50
N ALA A 29 -36.24 1.79 29.58
CA ALA A 29 -36.74 3.17 29.59
C ALA A 29 -36.37 4.09 30.76
N SER A 30 -35.52 5.07 30.44
CA SER A 30 -35.69 6.47 30.88
C SER A 30 -35.00 7.43 29.90
N ALA A 31 -35.78 8.06 29.03
CA ALA A 31 -35.49 9.42 28.53
C ALA A 31 -36.06 10.39 29.59
N PRO A 32 -35.45 11.56 29.90
CA PRO A 32 -35.12 12.64 28.96
C PRO A 32 -33.68 13.20 29.20
N SER A 33 -33.07 14.04 28.37
CA SER A 33 -33.42 15.44 28.14
C SER A 33 -32.48 16.00 27.06
N ALA A 34 -33.03 16.75 26.12
CA ALA A 34 -32.28 17.40 25.04
C ALA A 34 -31.36 18.49 25.62
N SER A 35 -30.05 18.32 25.45
CA SER A 35 -29.08 19.43 25.59
C SER A 35 -28.90 20.11 24.23
N PRO A 36 -29.00 21.45 24.15
CA PRO A 36 -28.89 22.18 22.90
C PRO A 36 -27.47 22.09 22.33
N SER A 37 -27.42 21.79 21.03
CA SER A 37 -26.23 21.75 20.19
C SER A 37 -25.41 23.03 20.29
N SER A 38 -24.17 22.91 20.75
CA SER A 38 -23.14 23.87 20.33
C SER A 38 -22.66 23.41 18.93
N PRO A 39 -22.64 24.27 17.90
CA PRO A 39 -21.98 23.90 16.65
C PRO A 39 -20.50 23.65 16.97
N PRO A 40 -19.87 22.58 16.46
CA PRO A 40 -18.43 22.49 16.57
C PRO A 40 -17.85 23.72 15.86
N THR A 41 -17.14 24.55 16.62
CA THR A 41 -16.23 25.54 16.06
C THR A 41 -15.36 24.79 15.06
N ALA A 42 -15.49 25.11 13.77
CA ALA A 42 -14.62 24.56 12.76
C ALA A 42 -13.18 24.95 13.13
N THR A 43 -12.46 24.05 13.78
CA THR A 43 -11.01 24.10 13.82
C THR A 43 -10.61 24.12 12.36
N ALA A 44 -10.09 25.27 11.90
CA ALA A 44 -9.43 25.36 10.62
C ALA A 44 -8.39 24.24 10.61
N SER A 45 -8.65 23.17 9.86
CA SER A 45 -7.63 22.19 9.53
C SER A 45 -6.49 23.00 8.95
N ALA A 46 -5.36 23.05 9.67
CA ALA A 46 -4.12 23.47 9.05
C ALA A 46 -4.01 22.69 7.73
N PRO A 47 -3.69 23.34 6.59
CA PRO A 47 -3.46 22.61 5.36
C PRO A 47 -2.44 21.51 5.68
N PRO A 48 -2.68 20.25 5.29
CA PRO A 48 -1.74 19.18 5.57
C PRO A 48 -0.37 19.65 5.09
N THR A 49 0.61 19.65 5.99
CA THR A 49 2.00 19.92 5.66
C THR A 49 2.32 19.02 4.48
N SER A 50 2.59 19.64 3.34
CA SER A 50 2.73 18.96 2.06
C SER A 50 3.93 18.03 2.13
N ASN A 51 3.70 16.76 2.49
CA ASN A 51 4.60 15.64 2.22
C ASN A 51 4.56 15.35 0.72
N VAL A 52 4.82 16.35 -0.12
CA VAL A 52 4.66 16.25 -1.57
C VAL A 52 5.93 15.62 -2.12
N LEU A 53 5.91 14.30 -2.19
CA LEU A 53 6.83 13.51 -2.99
C LEU A 53 6.11 13.19 -4.30
N THR A 54 6.69 13.58 -5.43
CA THR A 54 6.10 13.37 -6.76
C THR A 54 7.06 12.60 -7.66
N VAL A 55 6.54 11.81 -8.57
CA VAL A 55 7.36 11.20 -9.63
C VAL A 55 7.49 12.16 -10.82
N SER A 56 8.60 12.06 -11.57
CA SER A 56 8.77 12.78 -12.83
C SER A 56 8.44 11.85 -14.00
N ILE A 57 7.32 12.11 -14.68
CA ILE A 57 6.85 11.30 -15.82
C ILE A 57 7.18 12.02 -17.14
N PRO A 58 7.83 11.35 -18.11
CA PRO A 58 8.06 11.89 -19.45
C PRO A 58 6.74 12.27 -20.15
N ARG A 59 6.77 13.33 -20.98
CA ARG A 59 5.55 13.84 -21.65
C ARG A 59 4.98 12.89 -22.71
N ASP A 60 5.78 11.94 -23.16
CA ASP A 60 5.45 10.94 -24.17
C ASP A 60 4.85 9.65 -23.60
N GLU A 61 4.74 9.54 -22.28
CA GLU A 61 4.10 8.42 -21.60
C GLU A 61 2.73 8.82 -21.03
N ASN A 62 1.75 7.91 -21.13
CA ASN A 62 0.41 8.14 -20.62
C ASN A 62 0.27 7.57 -19.20
N LEU A 63 -0.15 8.40 -18.25
CA LEU A 63 -0.41 7.98 -16.88
C LEU A 63 -1.59 7.01 -16.84
N VAL A 64 -1.37 5.85 -16.22
CA VAL A 64 -2.38 4.80 -16.03
C VAL A 64 -2.94 4.85 -14.61
N GLY A 65 -2.06 5.02 -13.62
CA GLY A 65 -2.44 5.08 -12.21
C GLY A 65 -1.32 5.58 -11.34
N GLU A 66 -1.65 6.03 -10.13
CA GLU A 66 -0.68 6.52 -9.15
C GLU A 66 -1.08 6.17 -7.72
N LEU A 67 -0.06 6.07 -6.87
CA LEU A 67 -0.17 6.09 -5.42
C LEU A 67 0.48 7.37 -4.91
N PRO A 68 -0.30 8.27 -4.28
CA PRO A 68 0.25 9.52 -3.76
C PRO A 68 1.29 9.25 -2.67
N ALA A 69 2.11 10.26 -2.37
CA ALA A 69 3.12 10.18 -1.33
C ALA A 69 2.56 9.72 0.02
N MET A 70 3.14 8.65 0.56
CA MET A 70 2.68 8.06 1.81
C MET A 70 3.76 7.26 2.54
N ARG A 71 3.40 6.78 3.73
CA ARG A 71 4.24 5.95 4.61
C ARG A 71 3.53 4.63 4.89
N GLY A 72 4.28 3.57 5.17
CA GLY A 72 3.70 2.25 5.41
C GLY A 72 3.23 1.59 4.13
N SER A 73 2.06 0.96 4.16
CA SER A 73 1.53 0.15 3.05
C SER A 73 0.29 0.77 2.39
N ALA A 74 0.14 0.50 1.10
CA ALA A 74 -0.92 1.05 0.25
C ALA A 74 -1.35 0.10 -0.86
N GLN A 75 -2.51 0.39 -1.42
CA GLN A 75 -2.97 -0.21 -2.66
C GLN A 75 -3.74 0.82 -3.51
N ALA A 76 -3.61 0.73 -4.83
CA ALA A 76 -4.41 1.47 -5.79
C ALA A 76 -4.76 0.61 -7.01
N GLY A 77 -5.81 1.01 -7.72
CA GLY A 77 -6.37 0.29 -8.86
C GLY A 77 -7.74 -0.34 -8.54
N PRO A 78 -8.29 -1.14 -9.46
CA PRO A 78 -7.71 -1.53 -10.75
C PRO A 78 -7.60 -0.38 -11.76
N PHE A 79 -6.61 -0.46 -12.66
CA PHE A 79 -6.41 0.48 -13.76
C PHE A 79 -6.31 -0.26 -15.10
N ASP A 80 -6.94 0.29 -16.15
CA ASP A 80 -6.89 -0.28 -17.49
C ASP A 80 -5.47 -0.25 -18.09
N ASN A 81 -5.03 -1.36 -18.69
CA ASN A 81 -3.76 -1.45 -19.40
C ASN A 81 -3.91 -2.01 -20.82
N PRO A 82 -4.19 -1.16 -21.81
CA PRO A 82 -4.43 -1.62 -23.18
C PRO A 82 -3.16 -2.08 -23.91
N THR A 83 -1.97 -1.68 -23.45
CA THR A 83 -0.71 -1.98 -24.17
C THR A 83 -0.02 -3.25 -23.69
N GLY A 84 -0.25 -3.67 -22.45
CA GLY A 84 0.44 -4.81 -21.83
C GLY A 84 1.86 -4.53 -21.36
N ARG A 85 2.39 -3.34 -21.65
CA ARG A 85 3.71 -2.90 -21.19
C ARG A 85 3.58 -1.59 -20.43
N VAL A 86 4.20 -1.54 -19.25
CA VAL A 86 4.13 -0.37 -18.38
C VAL A 86 5.50 0.06 -17.89
N ALA A 87 5.62 1.36 -17.59
CA ALA A 87 6.73 1.88 -16.80
C ALA A 87 6.23 2.20 -15.39
N LEU A 88 6.84 1.53 -14.40
CA LEU A 88 6.62 1.73 -12.97
C LEU A 88 7.68 2.70 -12.43
N TYR A 89 7.23 3.89 -12.06
CA TYR A 89 8.04 4.92 -11.42
C TYR A 89 7.93 4.79 -9.92
N ILE A 90 9.08 4.71 -9.23
CA ILE A 90 9.13 4.59 -7.78
C ILE A 90 10.06 5.66 -7.24
N ARG A 91 9.56 6.50 -6.35
CA ARG A 91 10.39 7.45 -5.60
C ARG A 91 10.23 7.16 -4.12
N CYS A 92 11.35 7.03 -3.42
CA CYS A 92 11.36 6.81 -1.98
C CYS A 92 12.45 7.64 -1.31
N VAL A 93 12.08 8.36 -0.25
CA VAL A 93 12.96 9.18 0.57
C VAL A 93 12.90 8.70 2.02
N GLY A 94 14.08 8.47 2.61
CA GLY A 94 14.22 8.00 3.99
C GLY A 94 15.15 6.80 4.10
N GLU A 95 14.89 5.94 5.08
CA GLU A 95 15.69 4.74 5.38
C GLU A 95 14.92 3.47 5.04
N GLY A 96 15.63 2.40 4.72
CA GLY A 96 15.07 1.09 4.40
C GLY A 96 14.73 0.92 2.91
N ASP A 97 13.88 -0.06 2.62
CA ASP A 97 13.45 -0.40 1.27
C ASP A 97 11.96 -0.15 1.08
N VAL A 98 11.57 0.25 -0.13
CA VAL A 98 10.20 0.17 -0.62
C VAL A 98 10.05 -1.05 -1.51
N VAL A 99 9.00 -1.82 -1.29
CA VAL A 99 8.58 -2.92 -2.16
C VAL A 99 7.29 -2.50 -2.84
N VAL A 100 7.26 -2.55 -4.16
CA VAL A 100 6.09 -2.21 -4.98
C VAL A 100 5.77 -3.40 -5.87
N GLU A 101 4.52 -3.81 -5.90
CA GLU A 101 4.04 -4.94 -6.68
C GLU A 101 2.89 -4.51 -7.58
N ILE A 102 2.93 -4.96 -8.83
CA ILE A 102 1.76 -5.04 -9.70
C ILE A 102 1.23 -6.46 -9.54
N ILE A 103 0.07 -6.60 -8.91
CA ILE A 103 -0.47 -7.90 -8.50
C ILE A 103 -0.58 -8.83 -9.71
N GLY A 104 0.00 -10.03 -9.58
CA GLY A 104 -0.04 -11.05 -10.61
C GLY A 104 1.00 -10.90 -11.73
N ALA A 105 1.75 -9.80 -11.76
CA ALA A 105 2.71 -9.51 -12.82
C ALA A 105 4.16 -9.39 -12.34
N ALA A 106 4.46 -8.46 -11.43
CA ALA A 106 5.85 -8.17 -11.04
C ALA A 106 5.95 -7.50 -9.67
N ALA A 107 7.07 -7.74 -8.98
CA ALA A 107 7.45 -7.03 -7.76
C ALA A 107 8.83 -6.38 -7.93
N VAL A 108 8.96 -5.13 -7.48
CA VAL A 108 10.17 -4.31 -7.55
C VAL A 108 10.52 -3.85 -6.14
N THR A 109 11.75 -4.12 -5.71
CA THR A 109 12.31 -3.61 -4.45
C THR A 109 13.32 -2.53 -4.76
N GLN A 110 13.21 -1.39 -4.08
CA GLN A 110 14.12 -0.26 -4.21
C GLN A 110 14.54 0.25 -2.83
N ALA A 111 15.84 0.47 -2.63
CA ALA A 111 16.35 1.17 -1.47
C ALA A 111 15.95 2.66 -1.51
N CYS A 112 15.41 3.14 -0.40
CA CYS A 112 15.07 4.54 -0.21
C CYS A 112 16.34 5.38 -0.13
N GLN A 113 16.30 6.55 -0.75
CA GLN A 113 17.44 7.46 -0.80
C GLN A 113 17.29 8.55 0.25
N GLY A 114 18.41 9.03 0.79
CA GLY A 114 18.41 10.20 1.67
C GLY A 114 18.29 11.53 0.92
N ASP A 115 18.56 11.51 -0.39
CA ASP A 115 18.51 12.69 -1.26
C ASP A 115 17.06 12.98 -1.69
N PRO A 116 16.46 14.10 -1.23
CA PRO A 116 15.13 14.47 -1.64
C PRO A 116 15.08 14.87 -3.11
N ASP A 117 16.18 15.19 -3.79
CA ASP A 117 16.18 15.56 -5.21
C ASP A 117 16.34 14.35 -6.15
N ASP A 118 16.48 13.13 -5.59
CA ASP A 118 16.53 11.91 -6.38
C ASP A 118 15.22 11.74 -7.20
N PRO A 119 15.33 11.55 -8.53
CA PRO A 119 14.16 11.43 -9.40
C PRO A 119 13.40 10.09 -9.21
N GLY A 120 13.96 9.14 -8.47
CA GLY A 120 13.45 7.79 -8.33
C GLY A 120 13.94 6.85 -9.43
N SER A 121 13.35 5.65 -9.48
CA SER A 121 13.61 4.66 -10.52
C SER A 121 12.46 4.58 -11.53
N ARG A 122 12.79 4.11 -12.73
CA ARG A 122 11.84 3.76 -13.80
C ARG A 122 12.05 2.31 -14.20
N ASN A 123 11.08 1.46 -13.93
CA ASN A 123 11.13 0.03 -14.19
C ASN A 123 10.17 -0.32 -15.33
N MET A 124 10.68 -0.85 -16.44
CA MET A 124 9.84 -1.31 -17.54
C MET A 124 9.40 -2.75 -17.30
N LEU A 125 8.10 -3.00 -17.34
CA LEU A 125 7.48 -4.27 -17.00
C LEU A 125 6.54 -4.71 -18.12
N ASP A 126 6.58 -5.99 -18.44
CA ASP A 126 5.60 -6.65 -19.30
C ASP A 126 4.58 -7.34 -18.38
N VAL A 127 3.34 -6.87 -18.41
CA VAL A 127 2.28 -7.24 -17.46
C VAL A 127 1.07 -7.86 -18.16
N GLY A 128 1.18 -8.16 -19.46
CA GLY A 128 0.06 -8.71 -20.23
C GLY A 128 -0.98 -7.66 -20.64
N ALA A 129 -1.40 -7.69 -21.91
CA ALA A 129 -2.36 -6.72 -22.44
C ALA A 129 -3.78 -7.05 -21.96
N ASN A 130 -4.54 -6.00 -21.60
CA ASN A 130 -5.91 -6.08 -21.06
C ASN A 130 -6.03 -6.75 -19.69
N GLU A 131 -4.93 -6.85 -18.95
CA GLU A 131 -4.98 -7.16 -17.52
C GLU A 131 -5.14 -5.85 -16.74
N ASP A 132 -6.06 -5.86 -15.76
CA ASP A 132 -6.22 -4.74 -14.85
C ASP A 132 -5.00 -4.64 -13.93
N ILE A 133 -4.44 -3.43 -13.83
CA ILE A 133 -3.29 -3.16 -12.97
C ILE A 133 -3.79 -2.81 -11.58
N VAL A 134 -3.42 -3.64 -10.60
CA VAL A 134 -3.54 -3.30 -9.18
C VAL A 134 -2.15 -3.14 -8.61
N ILE A 135 -1.86 -1.97 -8.06
CA ILE A 135 -0.57 -1.63 -7.47
C ILE A 135 -0.68 -1.78 -5.96
N THR A 136 0.22 -2.54 -5.35
CA THR A 136 0.45 -2.54 -3.92
C THR A 136 1.85 -2.01 -3.65
N GLY A 137 2.05 -1.38 -2.50
CA GLY A 137 3.38 -1.05 -2.06
C GLY A 137 3.48 -0.96 -0.56
N SER A 138 4.68 -1.15 -0.05
CA SER A 138 4.98 -1.07 1.37
C SER A 138 6.41 -0.62 1.59
N ALA A 139 6.60 0.27 2.54
CA ALA A 139 7.90 0.62 3.08
C ALA A 139 7.82 0.74 4.61
N GLU A 140 8.98 0.85 5.25
CA GLU A 140 9.04 1.20 6.67
C GLU A 140 8.37 2.55 6.95
N SER A 141 7.86 2.75 8.16
CA SER A 141 7.16 3.99 8.54
C SER A 141 8.05 5.24 8.48
N THR A 142 9.37 5.08 8.50
CA THR A 142 10.40 6.11 8.38
C THR A 142 10.60 6.58 6.93
N ALA A 143 10.25 5.76 5.95
CA ALA A 143 10.31 6.08 4.52
C ALA A 143 9.01 6.74 4.02
N LEU A 144 9.16 7.81 3.25
CA LEU A 144 8.08 8.41 2.45
C LEU A 144 8.26 7.96 1.00
N TRP A 145 7.23 7.38 0.41
CA TRP A 145 7.30 6.84 -0.95
C TRP A 145 6.06 7.17 -1.78
N THR A 146 6.21 7.19 -3.10
CA THR A 146 5.15 7.40 -4.09
C THR A 146 5.44 6.56 -5.33
N VAL A 147 4.38 6.21 -6.06
CA VAL A 147 4.47 5.41 -7.27
C VAL A 147 3.57 5.99 -8.34
N ALA A 148 4.03 5.91 -9.59
CA ALA A 148 3.13 6.01 -10.74
C ALA A 148 3.39 4.90 -11.73
N VAL A 149 2.34 4.53 -12.46
CA VAL A 149 2.38 3.57 -13.55
C VAL A 149 1.91 4.28 -14.81
N THR A 150 2.64 4.07 -15.89
CA THR A 150 2.31 4.60 -17.22
C THR A 150 2.27 3.48 -18.24
N SER A 151 1.50 3.67 -19.30
CA SER A 151 1.47 2.72 -20.43
C SER A 151 2.58 3.05 -21.43
N ILE A 152 3.34 2.03 -21.83
CA ILE A 152 4.34 2.13 -22.89
C ILE A 152 3.66 1.70 -24.21
N PRO A 153 3.68 2.53 -25.27
CA PRO A 153 3.07 2.19 -26.55
C PRO A 153 3.74 0.96 -27.18
N ASN A 154 2.94 0.15 -27.87
CA ASN A 154 3.41 -0.96 -28.69
C ASN A 154 3.89 -0.39 -30.03
N SER A 155 5.21 -0.32 -30.19
CA SER A 155 5.91 0.02 -31.44
C SER A 155 5.64 -1.00 -32.54
#